data_AF-A0A2P2M7N3-F1
#
_entry.id   AF-A0A2P2M7N3-F1
#
_cell.length_a   1.000
_cell.length_b   1.000
_cell.length_c   1.000
_cell.angle_alpha   90.00
_cell.angle_beta   90.00
_cell.angle_gamma   90.00
#
_symmetry.space_group_name_H-M   'P 1'
#
loop_
_entity.id
_entity.type
_entity.pdbx_description
1 polymer ?
#
loop_
_entity_poly.entity_id
_entity_poly.type
_entity_poly.pdbx_seq_one_letter_code
_entity_poly.pdbx_strand_id
1 'polypeptide(L)' 'MIACISPADINAEETLNTLKYANRARNIQNKPVINRDPMSNEMLKMRQQLEYLQAELCARGGSSSEEVQVCATISYF' A
#
# COMPACT_ATOMS: atom_id res chain seq x y z
N MET A 1 -20.02 -5.41 -8.67
CA MET A 1 -20.93 -5.23 -9.82
C MET A 1 -22.32 -5.66 -9.39
N ILE A 2 -23.37 -4.94 -9.79
CA ILE A 2 -24.78 -5.34 -9.64
C ILE A 2 -25.38 -5.41 -11.04
N ALA A 3 -26.07 -6.49 -11.35
CA ALA A 3 -26.77 -6.67 -12.62
C ALA A 3 -28.28 -6.46 -12.38
N CYS A 4 -28.84 -5.43 -13.03
CA CYS A 4 -30.27 -5.13 -12.97
C CYS A 4 -30.96 -5.71 -14.21
N ILE A 5 -32.06 -6.43 -14.02
CA ILE A 5 -32.78 -7.13 -15.09
C ILE A 5 -34.30 -6.96 -14.95
N SER A 6 -35.03 -7.15 -16.05
CA SER A 6 -36.50 -7.13 -16.07
C SER A 6 -37.03 -8.57 -16.07
N PRO A 7 -38.06 -8.90 -15.27
CA PRO A 7 -38.68 -10.23 -15.29
C PRO A 7 -39.65 -10.44 -16.46
N ALA A 8 -39.89 -9.43 -17.30
CA ALA A 8 -40.83 -9.55 -18.41
C ALA A 8 -40.27 -10.43 -19.54
N ASP A 9 -41.10 -11.31 -20.09
CA ASP A 9 -40.71 -12.26 -21.15
C ASP A 9 -40.16 -11.58 -22.40
N ILE A 10 -40.68 -10.40 -22.74
CA ILE A 10 -40.20 -9.58 -23.87
C ILE A 10 -38.72 -9.18 -23.72
N ASN A 11 -38.17 -9.20 -22.51
CA ASN A 11 -36.79 -8.84 -22.20
C ASN A 11 -35.93 -10.06 -21.87
N ALA A 12 -36.42 -11.29 -22.08
CA ALA A 12 -35.71 -12.51 -21.68
C ALA A 12 -34.34 -12.65 -22.35
N GLU A 13 -34.23 -12.28 -23.62
CA GLU A 13 -32.96 -12.33 -24.37
C GLU A 13 -31.90 -11.37 -23.79
N GLU A 14 -32.27 -10.11 -23.58
CA GLU A 14 -31.37 -9.10 -22.99
C GLU A 14 -31.02 -9.41 -21.54
N THR A 15 -31.98 -9.94 -20.78
CA THR A 15 -31.77 -10.44 -19.43
C THR A 15 -30.73 -11.57 -19.43
N LEU A 16 -30.83 -12.51 -20.37
CA LEU A 16 -29.84 -13.59 -20.52
C LEU A 16 -28.45 -13.04 -20.87
N ASN A 17 -28.37 -12.04 -21.76
CA ASN A 17 -27.10 -11.39 -22.11
C ASN A 17 -26.46 -10.69 -20.90
N THR A 18 -27.27 -10.01 -20.10
CA THR A 18 -26.86 -9.34 -18.86
C THR A 18 -26.33 -10.35 -17.83
N LEU A 19 -27.02 -11.48 -17.65
CA LEU A 19 -26.60 -12.54 -16.74
C LEU A 19 -25.31 -13.23 -17.21
N LYS A 20 -25.15 -13.48 -18.52
CA LYS A 20 -23.90 -14.00 -19.09
C LYS A 20 -22.74 -13.05 -18.83
N TYR A 21 -22.94 -11.74 -19.00
CA TYR A 21 -21.92 -10.75 -18.68
C TYR A 21 -21.58 -10.74 -17.18
N ALA A 22 -22.59 -10.74 -16.30
CA ALA A 22 -22.40 -10.79 -14.86
C ALA A 22 -21.62 -12.05 -14.42
N ASN A 23 -21.88 -13.20 -15.06
CA ASN A 23 -21.14 -14.43 -14.81
C ASN A 23 -19.65 -14.29 -15.20
N ARG A 24 -19.36 -13.72 -16.37
CA ARG A 24 -17.97 -13.42 -16.76
C ARG A 24 -17.29 -12.44 -15.80
N ALA A 25 -17.99 -11.38 -15.39
CA ALA A 25 -17.47 -10.38 -14.48
C ALA A 25 -17.15 -10.95 -13.08
N ARG A 26 -17.92 -11.96 -12.61
CA ARG A 26 -17.61 -12.70 -11.37
C ARG A 26 -16.25 -13.39 -11.42
N ASN A 27 -15.82 -13.82 -12.60
CA ASN A 27 -14.56 -14.54 -12.77
C ASN A 27 -13.34 -13.61 -12.90
N ILE A 28 -13.54 -12.29 -12.90
CA ILE A 28 -12.44 -11.32 -12.93
C ILE A 28 -11.75 -11.31 -11.57
N GLN A 29 -10.48 -11.73 -11.54
CA GLN A 29 -9.65 -11.71 -10.35
C GLN A 29 -8.86 -10.40 -10.26
N ASN A 30 -9.28 -9.51 -9.38
CA ASN A 30 -8.53 -8.30 -9.08
C ASN A 30 -7.45 -8.59 -8.03
N LYS A 31 -6.31 -7.91 -8.14
CA LYS A 31 -5.24 -7.90 -7.12
C LYS A 31 -5.29 -6.56 -6.38
N PRO A 32 -6.08 -6.41 -5.31
CA PRO A 32 -6.18 -5.14 -4.60
C PRO A 32 -4.83 -4.82 -3.94
N VAL A 33 -4.32 -3.61 -4.21
CA VAL A 33 -3.12 -3.06 -3.57
C VAL A 33 -3.55 -1.85 -2.75
N ILE A 34 -3.06 -1.76 -1.51
CA ILE A 34 -3.25 -0.56 -0.69
C ILE A 34 -2.48 0.57 -1.36
N ASN A 35 -3.20 1.56 -1.84
CA ASN A 35 -2.60 2.73 -2.49
C ASN A 35 -2.00 3.64 -1.41
N ARG A 36 -0.79 3.32 -0.97
CA ARG A 36 0.01 4.17 -0.08
C ARG A 36 0.75 5.19 -0.93
N ASP A 37 0.83 6.44 -0.47
CA ASP A 37 1.59 7.47 -1.15
C ASP A 37 3.02 6.98 -1.40
N PRO A 38 3.51 6.95 -2.65
CA PRO A 38 4.85 6.49 -2.97
C PRO A 38 5.92 7.24 -2.17
N MET A 39 5.71 8.54 -1.89
CA MET A 39 6.65 9.34 -1.10
C MET A 39 6.71 8.88 0.36
N SER A 40 5.55 8.52 0.94
CA SER A 40 5.49 7.97 2.29
C SER A 40 6.15 6.59 2.40
N ASN A 41 6.04 5.76 1.36
CA ASN A 41 6.64 4.43 1.30
C ASN A 41 8.17 4.51 1.19
N GLU A 42 8.66 5.41 0.34
CA GLU A 42 10.09 5.68 0.18
C GLU A 42 10.69 6.24 1.48
N MET A 43 10.01 7.20 2.12
CA MET A 43 10.43 7.76 3.39
C MET A 43 10.52 6.69 4.50
N LEU A 44 9.55 5.76 4.56
CA LEU A 44 9.59 4.64 5.50
C LEU A 44 10.77 3.70 5.23
N LYS A 45 11.05 3.36 3.97
CA LYS A 45 12.20 2.54 3.59
C LYS A 45 13.52 3.22 3.96
N MET A 46 13.65 4.51 3.65
CA MET A 46 14.83 5.29 3.99
C MET A 46 15.04 5.34 5.51
N ARG A 47 13.98 5.55 6.29
CA ARG A 47 14.06 5.52 7.76
C ARG A 47 14.47 4.13 8.30
N GLN A 48 13.93 3.05 7.75
CA GLN A 48 14.35 1.69 8.12
C GLN A 48 15.82 1.42 7.77
N GLN A 49 16.29 1.88 6.62
CA GLN A 49 17.69 1.74 6.24
C GLN A 49 18.61 2.53 7.18
N LEU A 50 18.22 3.75 7.57
CA LEU A 50 18.96 4.54 8.55
C LEU A 50 19.04 3.83 9.90
N GLU A 51 17.92 3.30 10.40
CA GLU A 51 17.88 2.59 11.67
C GLU A 51 18.74 1.31 11.64
N TYR A 52 18.65 0.54 10.56
CA TYR A 52 19.49 -0.65 10.35
C TYR A 52 20.99 -0.32 10.34
N LEU A 53 21.38 0.71 9.58
CA LEU A 53 22.78 1.13 9.49
C LEU A 53 23.30 1.70 10.82
N GLN A 54 22.48 2.50 11.53
CA GLN A 54 22.82 2.99 12.86
C GLN A 54 22.98 1.83 13.86
N ALA A 55 22.12 0.82 13.80
CA ALA A 55 22.23 -0.37 14.64
C ALA A 55 23.50 -1.18 14.32
N GLU A 56 23.86 -1.34 13.05
CA GLU A 56 25.09 -2.02 12.62
C GLU A 56 26.35 -1.26 13.12
N LEU A 57 26.36 0.07 12.99
CA LEU A 57 27.46 0.90 13.50
C LEU A 57 27.57 0.84 15.03
N CYS A 58 26.43 0.81 15.73
CA CYS A 58 26.38 0.66 17.19
C CYS A 58 26.90 -0.73 17.62
N ALA A 59 26.50 -1.79 16.93
CA ALA A 59 26.92 -3.17 17.21
C ALA A 59 28.41 -3.42 16.90
N ARG A 60 29.00 -2.70 15.94
CA ARG A 60 30.41 -2.87 15.56
C ARG A 60 31.40 -2.14 16.48
N GLY A 61 30.91 -1.27 17.36
CA GLY A 61 31.67 -0.66 18.47
C GLY A 61 32.84 0.24 18.07
N GLY A 62 32.68 1.57 18.21
CA GLY A 62 33.83 2.48 18.37
C GLY A 62 33.65 3.91 17.87
N SER A 63 33.40 4.83 18.81
CA SER A 63 33.81 6.26 18.82
C SER A 63 33.38 7.19 17.68
N SER A 64 32.24 7.85 17.85
CA SER A 64 32.08 9.30 17.67
C SER A 64 30.86 9.81 18.47
N SER A 65 30.83 9.51 19.77
CA SER A 65 29.76 9.90 20.69
C SER A 65 29.60 11.42 20.88
N GLU A 66 30.36 12.25 20.16
CA GLU A 66 30.32 13.72 20.31
C GLU A 66 29.42 14.41 19.29
N GLU A 67 29.19 13.86 18.09
CA GLU A 67 28.34 14.54 17.09
C GLU A 67 26.83 14.30 17.30
N VAL A 68 26.43 13.12 17.78
CA VAL A 68 25.01 12.82 18.03
C VAL A 68 24.48 13.58 19.25
N GLN A 69 25.33 13.83 20.25
CA GLN A 69 24.95 14.61 21.43
C GLN A 69 24.74 16.08 21.06
N VAL A 70 25.57 16.67 20.20
CA VAL A 70 25.47 18.08 19.78
C VAL A 70 24.16 18.38 19.04
N CYS A 71 23.69 17.47 18.18
CA CYS A 71 22.39 17.64 17.51
C CYS A 71 21.19 17.55 18.48
N ALA A 72 21.30 16.74 19.54
CA ALA A 72 20.24 16.62 20.55
C ALA A 72 20.17 17.84 21.48
N THR A 73 21.30 18.46 21.84
CA THR A 73 21.31 19.68 22.68
C THR A 73 20.87 20.93 21.94
N ILE A 74 21.15 21.05 20.64
CA ILE A 74 20.74 22.23 19.85
C ILE A 74 19.22 22.25 19.60
N SER A 75 18.54 21.11 19.69
CA SER A 75 17.08 21.04 19.52
C SER A 75 16.28 21.45 20.77
N TYR A 76 16.95 21.69 21.91
CA TYR A 76 16.35 22.06 23.19
C TYR A 76 16.59 23.54 23.60
N PHE A 77 17.08 24.37 22.67
CA PHE A 77 17.21 25.83 22.80
C PHE A 77 16.48 26.56 21.66
#